data_AF-A0A3B9DGP8-F1
#
_entry.id   AF-A0A3B9DGP8-F1
#
_cell.length_a   1.000
_cell.length_b   1.000
_cell.length_c   1.000
_cell.angle_alpha   90.00
_cell.angle_beta   90.00
_cell.angle_gamma   90.00
#
_symmetry.space_group_name_H-M   'P 1'
#
loop_
_entity.id
_entity.type
_entity.pdbx_description
1 polymer ?
#
loop_
_entity_poly.entity_id
_entity_poly.type
_entity_poly.pdbx_seq_one_letter_code
_entity_poly.pdbx_strand_id
1 'polypeptide(L)'
;MSLITLGLSGAIGHDPSAALFVDGKLVAAIEEERLLRRKHAKDELPYLAARHCIQMAGLKATDVNQVAIPYAPISLFKKARWHYAYRHWYAPDRSLDSLFNGNRRFRRYLRELNGLLEKLHISRSAI
;
A
#
# COMPACT_ATOMS: atom_id res chain seq x y z
N MET A 1 -17.14 -2.31 19.38
CA MET A 1 -16.72 -2.78 18.04
C MET A 1 -15.21 -2.88 18.06
N SER A 2 -14.66 -4.00 17.60
CA SER A 2 -13.21 -4.18 17.45
C SER A 2 -12.70 -3.35 16.28
N LEU A 3 -11.52 -2.75 16.42
CA LEU A 3 -10.83 -2.02 15.36
C LEU A 3 -10.08 -3.01 14.46
N ILE A 4 -10.55 -3.19 13.23
CA ILE A 4 -9.96 -4.08 12.23
C ILE A 4 -9.14 -3.25 11.24
N THR A 5 -7.84 -3.52 11.20
CA THR A 5 -6.87 -2.83 10.33
C THR A 5 -6.25 -3.80 9.33
N LEU A 6 -6.37 -3.50 8.05
CA LEU A 6 -5.72 -4.24 6.98
C LEU A 6 -4.47 -3.48 6.50
N GLY A 7 -3.29 -3.96 6.83
CA GLY A 7 -2.03 -3.49 6.27
C GLY A 7 -1.78 -4.10 4.90
N LEU A 8 -1.42 -3.28 3.92
CA LEU A 8 -1.10 -3.70 2.56
C LEU A 8 0.30 -3.24 2.19
N SER A 9 1.08 -4.10 1.52
CA SER A 9 2.40 -3.79 0.95
C SER A 9 2.43 -4.08 -0.55
N GLY A 10 3.54 -3.75 -1.23
CA GLY A 10 3.74 -4.02 -2.66
C GLY A 10 3.63 -2.81 -3.58
N ALA A 11 3.60 -1.60 -3.03
CA ALA A 11 3.43 -0.35 -3.76
C ALA A 11 4.54 0.01 -4.78
N ILE A 12 5.60 -0.81 -4.85
CA ILE A 12 6.76 -0.65 -5.75
C ILE A 12 6.85 -1.83 -6.73
N GLY A 13 5.81 -2.65 -6.84
CA GLY A 13 5.78 -3.80 -7.77
C GLY A 13 6.67 -4.97 -7.34
N HIS A 14 7.06 -5.01 -6.07
CA HIS A 14 7.85 -6.10 -5.49
C HIS A 14 7.27 -6.50 -4.14
N ASP A 15 7.29 -7.81 -3.89
CA ASP A 15 6.92 -8.46 -2.64
C ASP A 15 5.57 -7.96 -2.05
N PRO A 16 4.47 -7.99 -2.84
CA PRO A 16 3.15 -7.67 -2.32
C PRO A 16 2.77 -8.63 -1.18
N SER A 17 2.24 -8.06 -0.10
CA SER A 17 1.83 -8.79 1.09
C SER A 17 0.69 -8.07 1.80
N ALA A 18 -0.01 -8.79 2.66
CA ALA A 18 -1.06 -8.25 3.50
C ALA A 18 -0.90 -8.74 4.95
N ALA A 19 -1.28 -7.89 5.89
CA ALA A 19 -1.33 -8.20 7.31
C ALA A 19 -2.65 -7.68 7.89
N LEU A 20 -3.31 -8.49 8.71
CA LEU A 20 -4.57 -8.13 9.34
C LEU A 20 -4.38 -8.05 10.85
N PHE A 21 -4.80 -6.92 11.41
CA PHE A 21 -4.80 -6.66 12.84
C PHE A 21 -6.23 -6.51 13.35
N VAL A 22 -6.49 -7.08 14.52
CA VAL A 22 -7.74 -6.89 15.26
C VAL A 22 -7.37 -6.35 16.63
N ASP A 23 -7.83 -5.14 16.96
CA ASP A 23 -7.51 -4.43 18.20
C ASP A 23 -6.00 -4.35 18.49
N GLY A 24 -5.22 -4.08 17.44
CA GLY A 24 -3.75 -3.97 17.50
C GLY A 24 -3.01 -5.30 17.58
N LYS A 25 -3.71 -6.44 17.62
CA LYS A 25 -3.09 -7.78 17.60
C LYS A 25 -3.02 -8.31 16.18
N LEU A 26 -1.87 -8.82 15.79
CA LEU A 26 -1.69 -9.48 14.49
C LEU A 26 -2.46 -10.80 14.47
N VAL A 27 -3.37 -10.95 13.51
CA VAL A 27 -4.19 -12.17 13.33
C VAL A 27 -3.68 -13.00 12.15
N ALA A 28 -3.32 -12.35 11.05
CA ALA A 28 -2.80 -13.02 9.86
C ALA A 28 -1.79 -12.11 9.15
N ALA A 29 -0.76 -12.70 8.57
CA ALA A 29 0.17 -12.03 7.66
C ALA A 29 0.59 -13.01 6.57
N ILE A 30 0.43 -12.62 5.31
CA ILE A 30 0.70 -13.49 4.17
C ILE A 30 1.36 -12.69 3.05
N GLU A 31 2.37 -13.30 2.44
CA GLU A 31 3.00 -12.81 1.21
C GLU A 31 2.27 -13.38 -0.01
N GLU A 32 1.97 -12.52 -1.00
CA GLU A 32 1.29 -12.91 -2.23
C GLU A 32 2.08 -13.97 -3.01
N GLU A 33 3.42 -13.93 -2.95
CA GLU A 33 4.28 -14.90 -3.64
C GLU A 33 4.04 -16.35 -3.19
N ARG A 34 3.62 -16.56 -1.94
CA ARG A 34 3.31 -17.90 -1.41
C ARG A 34 2.03 -18.45 -2.02
N LEU A 35 1.09 -17.57 -2.35
CA LEU A 35 -0.21 -17.91 -2.93
C LEU A 35 -0.12 -18.04 -4.45
N LEU A 36 0.58 -17.12 -5.12
CA LEU A 36 0.80 -17.16 -6.57
C LEU A 36 1.87 -18.16 -7.00
N ARG A 37 2.71 -18.64 -6.06
CA ARG A 37 3.88 -19.49 -6.33
C ARG A 37 4.86 -18.87 -7.34
N ARG A 38 4.84 -17.54 -7.46
CA ARG A 38 5.69 -16.74 -8.34
C ARG A 38 6.61 -15.88 -7.48
N LYS A 39 7.91 -16.14 -7.55
CA LYS A 39 8.93 -15.44 -6.75
C LYS A 39 8.83 -13.92 -6.93
N HIS A 40 8.80 -13.19 -5.82
CA HIS A 40 8.64 -11.72 -5.74
C HIS A 40 7.32 -11.13 -6.24
N ALA A 41 6.41 -11.96 -6.79
CA ALA A 41 5.13 -11.55 -7.37
C ALA A 41 5.20 -10.16 -8.05
N LYS A 42 6.14 -10.03 -9.00
CA LYS A 42 6.48 -8.74 -9.62
C LYS A 42 5.27 -8.16 -10.34
N ASP A 43 5.05 -6.86 -10.13
CA ASP A 43 3.94 -6.08 -10.71
C ASP A 43 2.54 -6.60 -10.32
N GLU A 44 2.43 -7.40 -9.25
CA GLU A 44 1.16 -7.89 -8.71
C GLU A 44 0.72 -7.03 -7.51
N LEU A 45 -0.58 -7.02 -7.25
CA LEU A 45 -1.17 -6.43 -6.04
C LEU A 45 -1.47 -7.53 -5.01
N PRO A 46 -1.51 -7.20 -3.69
CA PRO A 46 -1.75 -8.18 -2.63
C PRO A 46 -3.23 -8.61 -2.53
N TYR A 47 -3.82 -9.11 -3.62
CA TYR A 47 -5.23 -9.50 -3.67
C TYR A 47 -5.48 -10.81 -2.92
N LEU A 48 -4.73 -11.87 -3.24
CA LEU A 48 -4.94 -13.16 -2.60
C LEU A 48 -4.52 -13.07 -1.13
N ALA A 49 -3.44 -12.37 -0.81
CA ALA A 49 -2.94 -12.18 0.54
C ALA A 49 -3.98 -11.47 1.41
N ALA A 50 -4.53 -10.34 0.94
CA ALA A 50 -5.56 -9.61 1.69
C ALA A 50 -6.82 -10.45 1.89
N ARG A 51 -7.30 -11.12 0.84
CA ARG A 51 -8.47 -11.99 0.89
C ARG A 51 -8.27 -13.14 1.87
N HIS A 52 -7.12 -13.82 1.81
CA HIS A 52 -6.80 -14.92 2.71
C HIS A 52 -6.66 -14.46 4.16
N CYS A 53 -6.08 -13.29 4.43
CA CYS A 53 -5.99 -12.76 5.79
C CYS A 53 -7.39 -12.53 6.40
N ILE A 54 -8.31 -11.95 5.63
CA ILE A 54 -9.71 -11.72 6.05
C ILE A 54 -10.42 -13.06 6.29
N GLN A 55 -10.24 -14.02 5.39
CA GLN A 55 -10.81 -15.37 5.50
C GLN A 55 -10.29 -16.14 6.71
N MET A 56 -8.98 -16.08 6.99
CA MET A 56 -8.35 -16.73 8.15
C MET A 56 -8.87 -16.17 9.48
N ALA A 57 -9.25 -14.89 9.51
CA ALA A 57 -9.87 -14.27 10.68
C ALA A 57 -11.39 -14.53 10.80
N GLY A 58 -12.00 -15.21 9.82
CA GLY A 58 -13.45 -15.43 9.78
C GLY A 58 -14.27 -14.15 9.58
N LEU A 59 -13.65 -13.09 9.05
CA LEU A 59 -14.26 -11.78 8.85
C LEU A 59 -14.79 -11.61 7.42
N LYS A 60 -15.65 -10.61 7.24
CA LYS A 60 -16.05 -10.12 5.93
C LYS A 60 -15.22 -8.89 5.55
N ALA A 61 -15.11 -8.62 4.26
CA ALA A 61 -14.44 -7.42 3.77
C ALA A 61 -15.07 -6.11 4.30
N THR A 62 -16.37 -6.14 4.56
CA THR A 62 -17.13 -5.03 5.16
C THR A 62 -16.77 -4.74 6.61
N ASP A 63 -16.11 -5.67 7.29
CA ASP A 63 -15.73 -5.51 8.70
C ASP A 63 -14.42 -4.73 8.85
N VAL A 64 -13.65 -4.57 7.78
CA VAL A 64 -12.39 -3.79 7.78
C VAL A 64 -12.70 -2.32 7.97
N ASN A 65 -12.22 -1.74 9.08
CA ASN A 65 -12.46 -0.34 9.40
C ASN A 65 -11.44 0.59 8.75
N GLN A 66 -10.18 0.15 8.69
CA GLN A 66 -9.09 0.96 8.15
C GLN A 66 -8.06 0.14 7.37
N VAL A 67 -7.43 0.76 6.39
CA VAL A 67 -6.42 0.17 5.51
C VAL A 67 -5.12 0.96 5.67
N ALA A 68 -4.07 0.31 6.15
CA ALA A 68 -2.76 0.93 6.31
C ALA A 68 -1.89 0.67 5.08
N ILE A 69 -1.27 1.72 4.55
CA ILE A 69 -0.37 1.66 3.38
C ILE A 69 1.00 2.26 3.67
N PRO A 70 2.09 1.76 3.03
CA PRO A 70 3.46 2.19 3.28
C PRO A 70 3.84 3.48 2.54
N TYR A 71 2.86 4.21 2.04
CA TYR A 71 3.05 5.34 1.14
C TYR A 71 2.33 6.57 1.67
N ALA A 72 3.03 7.70 1.66
CA ALA A 72 2.48 9.00 2.05
C ALA A 72 2.85 10.08 1.02
N PRO A 73 1.95 11.04 0.75
CA PRO A 73 2.31 12.20 -0.06
C PRO A 73 3.28 13.07 0.71
N ILE A 74 4.35 13.49 0.04
CA ILE A 74 5.29 14.46 0.62
C ILE A 74 4.77 15.85 0.21
N SER A 75 4.74 16.83 1.11
CA SER A 75 4.39 18.21 0.73
C SER A 75 5.63 18.93 0.19
N LEU A 76 5.43 19.96 -0.64
CA LEU A 76 6.49 20.87 -1.08
C LEU A 76 7.16 21.58 0.09
N PHE A 77 6.42 21.83 1.17
CA PHE A 77 6.93 22.53 2.35
C PHE A 77 7.71 21.64 3.32
N LYS A 78 7.79 20.31 3.07
CA LYS A 78 8.55 19.40 3.94
C LYS A 78 10.02 19.38 3.53
N LYS A 79 10.91 19.38 4.53
CA LYS A 79 12.37 19.25 4.34
C LYS A 79 12.75 18.03 3.48
N ALA A 80 12.02 16.92 3.60
CA ALA A 80 12.25 15.71 2.80
C ALA A 80 12.18 15.95 1.28
N ARG A 81 11.28 16.84 0.83
CA ARG A 81 11.13 17.19 -0.59
C ARG A 81 12.39 17.89 -1.12
N TRP A 82 12.80 18.94 -0.42
CA TRP A 82 13.97 19.75 -0.78
C TRP A 82 15.26 18.96 -0.64
N HIS A 83 15.36 18.09 0.37
CA HIS A 83 16.51 17.20 0.53
C HIS A 83 16.65 16.24 -0.67
N TYR A 84 15.54 15.68 -1.18
CA TYR A 84 15.58 14.85 -2.37
C TYR A 84 16.00 15.65 -3.61
N ALA A 85 15.48 16.86 -3.80
CA ALA A 85 15.83 17.74 -4.91
C ALA A 85 17.33 18.12 -4.87
N TYR A 86 17.83 18.54 -3.70
CA TYR A 86 19.24 18.86 -3.49
C TYR A 86 20.17 17.66 -3.73
N ARG A 87 19.77 16.46 -3.28
CA ARG A 87 20.55 15.23 -3.54
C ARG A 87 20.73 14.95 -5.03
N HIS A 88 19.78 15.37 -5.86
CA HIS A 88 19.80 15.20 -7.31
C HIS A 88 20.22 16.47 -8.05
N TRP A 89 20.98 17.39 -7.41
CA TRP A 89 21.37 18.65 -8.05
C TRP A 89 22.14 18.44 -9.37
N TYR A 90 22.91 17.35 -9.48
CA TYR A 90 23.66 16.97 -10.68
C TYR A 90 22.77 16.50 -11.85
N ALA A 91 21.47 16.28 -11.59
CA ALA A 91 20.47 15.85 -12.56
C ALA A 91 19.26 16.82 -12.47
N PRO A 92 19.33 17.99 -13.14
CA PRO A 92 18.35 19.06 -12.98
C PRO A 92 16.94 18.61 -13.37
N ASP A 93 16.82 17.71 -14.35
CA ASP A 93 15.59 17.03 -14.74
C ASP A 93 14.94 16.30 -13.55
N ARG A 94 15.71 15.45 -12.85
CA ARG A 94 15.22 14.68 -11.69
C ARG A 94 14.91 15.57 -10.49
N SER A 95 15.71 16.62 -10.31
CA SER A 95 15.48 17.60 -9.24
C SER A 95 14.15 18.33 -9.44
N LEU A 96 13.90 18.87 -10.64
CA LEU A 96 12.65 19.53 -10.99
C LEU A 96 11.47 18.56 -10.94
N ASP A 97 11.61 17.36 -11.49
CA ASP A 97 10.59 16.31 -11.42
C ASP A 97 10.24 15.97 -9.97
N SER A 98 11.23 15.94 -9.07
CA SER A 98 10.97 15.67 -7.66
C SER A 98 10.18 16.79 -6.99
N LEU A 99 10.37 18.05 -7.38
CA LEU A 99 9.63 19.20 -6.85
C LEU A 99 8.19 19.18 -7.39
N PHE A 100 8.02 19.22 -8.70
CA PHE A 100 6.71 19.39 -9.33
C PHE A 100 5.90 18.08 -9.43
N ASN A 101 6.57 16.94 -9.55
CA ASN A 101 5.94 15.66 -9.84
C ASN A 101 6.33 14.52 -8.86
N GLY A 102 6.99 14.80 -7.74
CA GLY A 102 7.47 13.68 -6.90
C GLY A 102 6.37 12.88 -6.18
N ASN A 103 5.10 13.34 -6.20
CA ASN A 103 3.95 12.54 -5.77
C ASN A 103 3.37 11.63 -6.88
N ARG A 104 4.01 11.54 -8.06
CA ARG A 104 3.57 10.69 -9.18
C ARG A 104 3.39 9.23 -8.78
N ARG A 105 4.37 8.67 -8.08
CA ARG A 105 4.36 7.26 -7.62
C ARG A 105 3.22 7.02 -6.64
N PHE A 106 3.04 7.92 -5.68
CA PHE A 106 1.92 7.89 -4.73
C PHE A 106 0.56 7.89 -5.44
N ARG A 107 0.36 8.81 -6.40
CA ARG A 107 -0.89 8.88 -7.18
C ARG A 107 -1.13 7.64 -8.04
N ARG A 108 -0.07 7.03 -8.59
CA ARG A 108 -0.18 5.76 -9.32
C ARG A 108 -0.62 4.64 -8.39
N TYR A 109 0.07 4.49 -7.26
CA TYR A 109 -0.25 3.47 -6.26
C TYR A 109 -1.67 3.62 -5.72
N LEU A 110 -2.15 4.83 -5.42
CA LEU A 110 -3.53 5.05 -4.98
C LEU A 110 -4.57 4.59 -6.01
N ARG A 111 -4.30 4.76 -7.32
CA ARG A 111 -5.21 4.26 -8.37
C ARG A 111 -5.28 2.74 -8.40
N GLU A 112 -4.14 2.07 -8.28
CA GLU A 112 -4.05 0.62 -8.20
C GLU A 112 -4.71 0.08 -6.93
N LEU A 113 -4.46 0.73 -5.79
CA LEU A 113 -5.07 0.42 -4.50
C LEU A 113 -6.60 0.54 -4.55
N ASN A 114 -7.14 1.59 -5.17
CA ASN A 114 -8.58 1.73 -5.32
C ASN A 114 -9.18 0.56 -6.11
N GLY A 115 -8.54 0.15 -7.20
CA GLY A 115 -8.97 -1.04 -7.96
C GLY A 115 -8.86 -2.33 -7.15
N LEU A 116 -7.88 -2.45 -6.25
CA LEU A 116 -7.75 -3.59 -5.34
C LEU A 116 -8.89 -3.63 -4.31
N LEU A 117 -9.18 -2.50 -3.67
CA LEU A 117 -10.23 -2.41 -2.63
C LEU A 117 -11.62 -2.66 -3.21
N GLU A 118 -11.87 -2.18 -4.44
CA GLU A 118 -13.09 -2.51 -5.18
C GLU A 118 -13.23 -4.02 -5.42
N LYS A 119 -12.16 -4.69 -5.86
CA LYS A 119 -12.15 -6.16 -6.04
C LYS A 119 -12.37 -6.92 -4.74
N LEU A 120 -11.91 -6.38 -3.61
CA LEU A 120 -12.08 -6.98 -2.29
C LEU A 120 -13.42 -6.62 -1.64
N HIS A 121 -14.22 -5.73 -2.23
CA HIS A 121 -15.44 -5.18 -1.63
C HIS A 121 -15.21 -4.46 -0.29
N ILE A 122 -14.08 -3.76 -0.16
CA ILE A 122 -13.75 -2.94 1.03
C ILE A 122 -14.17 -1.49 0.75
N SER A 123 -14.74 -0.81 1.76
CA SER A 123 -15.13 0.58 1.63
C SER A 123 -13.92 1.50 1.41
N ARG A 124 -14.05 2.46 0.48
CA ARG A 124 -13.02 3.48 0.22
C ARG A 124 -12.78 4.43 1.39
N SER A 125 -13.75 4.54 2.31
CA SER A 125 -13.62 5.37 3.52
C SER A 125 -12.60 4.84 4.52
N ALA A 126 -12.04 3.65 4.28
CA ALA A 126 -11.10 2.99 5.18
C ALA A 126 -9.64 3.43 4.98
N ILE A 127 -9.29 4.19 3.93
CA ILE A 127 -7.90 4.60 3.63
C ILE A 127 -7.51 5.87 4.39
#